data_AF-A0A2D6AJP4-F1
#
_entry.id   AF-A0A2D6AJP4-F1
#
_cell.length_a   1.000
_cell.length_b   1.000
_cell.length_c   1.000
_cell.angle_alpha   90.00
_cell.angle_beta   90.00
_cell.angle_gamma   90.00
#
_symmetry.space_group_name_H-M   'P 1'
#
loop_
_entity.id
_entity.type
_entity.pdbx_description
1 polymer ?
#
loop_
_entity_poly.entity_id
_entity_poly.type
_entity_poly.pdbx_seq_one_letter_code
_entity_poly.pdbx_strand_id
1 'polypeptide(L)'
;MTMRKIVVSRGHGGGFGLSEAGVLRMRQLGSIHALDATLIGEYWPSPSARRKRERHEYSKDSTDPGCPRDDSILIQVLEEDFDAHKGEGSWMEIVEIPLDVEWEIDDYDGAEWIAEKHRRW
;
A
#
# COMPACT_ATOMS: atom_id res chain seq x y z
N MET A 1 10.63 21.07 13.79
CA MET A 1 10.63 20.69 12.36
C MET A 1 9.41 19.83 12.13
N THR A 2 8.63 20.09 11.08
CA THR A 2 7.50 19.25 10.67
C THR A 2 8.03 18.03 9.91
N MET A 3 7.58 16.84 10.30
CA MET A 3 7.97 15.57 9.67
C MET A 3 6.78 14.98 8.90
N ARG A 4 7.08 14.15 7.91
CA ARG A 4 6.14 13.30 7.18
C ARG A 4 6.51 11.84 7.40
N LYS A 5 5.50 10.99 7.52
CA LYS A 5 5.64 9.54 7.60
C LYS A 5 5.44 8.90 6.23
N ILE A 6 6.28 7.92 5.90
CA ILE A 6 6.23 7.18 4.63
C ILE A 6 6.45 5.70 4.94
N VAL A 7 5.70 4.83 4.26
CA VAL A 7 5.83 3.38 4.42
C VAL A 7 6.71 2.80 3.31
N VAL A 8 7.76 2.11 3.72
CA VAL A 8 8.70 1.39 2.84
C VAL A 8 8.63 -0.11 3.10
N SER A 9 8.87 -0.91 2.06
CA SER A 9 9.10 -2.35 2.15
C SER A 9 10.58 -2.62 2.43
N ARG A 10 10.88 -3.62 3.26
CA ARG A 10 12.23 -4.07 3.62
C ARG A 10 12.50 -5.52 3.21
N GLY A 11 11.54 -6.17 2.54
CA GLY A 11 11.59 -7.59 2.25
C GLY A 11 12.37 -7.92 0.99
N HIS A 12 13.23 -8.94 1.04
CA HIS A 12 13.87 -9.49 -0.15
C HIS A 12 12.80 -9.92 -1.17
N GLY A 13 12.81 -9.31 -2.37
CA GLY A 13 11.82 -9.56 -3.42
C GLY A 13 10.69 -8.53 -3.57
N GLY A 14 10.68 -7.44 -2.78
CA GLY A 14 9.99 -6.20 -3.14
C GLY A 14 8.47 -6.20 -2.96
N GLY A 15 7.97 -6.77 -1.86
CA GLY A 15 6.54 -6.84 -1.58
C GLY A 15 6.04 -5.69 -0.70
N PHE A 16 5.10 -4.89 -1.22
CA PHE A 16 4.23 -4.04 -0.40
C PHE A 16 2.80 -4.59 -0.48
N GLY A 17 2.18 -4.80 0.68
CA GLY A 17 0.82 -5.30 0.74
C GLY A 17 0.31 -5.29 2.16
N LEU A 18 -0.93 -4.85 2.32
CA LEU A 18 -1.72 -4.90 3.54
C LEU A 18 -2.41 -6.26 3.68
N SER A 19 -2.74 -6.62 4.91
CA SER A 19 -3.69 -7.70 5.17
C SER A 19 -5.10 -7.28 4.75
N GLU A 20 -6.01 -8.26 4.61
CA GLU A 20 -7.43 -7.98 4.40
C GLU A 20 -7.98 -7.06 5.51
N ALA A 21 -7.57 -7.27 6.76
CA ALA A 21 -7.97 -6.42 7.88
C ALA A 21 -7.49 -4.98 7.71
N GLY A 22 -6.27 -4.76 7.20
CA GLY A 22 -5.74 -3.43 6.89
C GLY A 22 -6.57 -2.72 5.82
N VAL A 23 -6.88 -3.40 4.71
CA VAL A 23 -7.70 -2.82 3.63
C VAL A 23 -9.11 -2.52 4.10
N LEU A 24 -9.74 -3.42 4.86
CA LEU A 24 -11.05 -3.18 5.46
C LEU A 24 -11.04 -1.99 6.43
N ARG A 25 -9.97 -1.84 7.22
CA ARG A 25 -9.81 -0.70 8.12
C ARG A 25 -9.68 0.61 7.34
N MET A 26 -8.90 0.64 6.26
CA MET A 26 -8.81 1.80 5.37
C MET A 26 -10.17 2.17 4.75
N ARG A 27 -10.99 1.18 4.39
CA ARG A 27 -12.36 1.41 3.90
C ARG A 27 -13.27 2.02 4.96
N GLN A 28 -13.21 1.53 6.21
CA GLN A 28 -13.98 2.09 7.33
C GLN A 28 -13.63 3.57 7.57
N LEU A 29 -12.36 3.94 7.35
CA LEU A 29 -11.88 5.31 7.45
C LEU A 29 -12.14 6.15 6.19
N GLY A 30 -12.77 5.57 5.15
CA GLY A 30 -13.17 6.28 3.94
C GLY A 30 -12.07 6.48 2.91
N SER A 31 -11.01 5.65 2.90
CA SER A 31 -9.96 5.73 1.88
C SER A 31 -10.52 5.46 0.48
N ILE A 32 -10.37 6.44 -0.42
CA ILE A 32 -10.76 6.30 -1.82
C ILE A 32 -10.03 5.15 -2.51
N HIS A 33 -8.77 4.90 -2.13
CA HIS A 33 -7.93 3.86 -2.72
C HIS A 33 -8.42 2.46 -2.30
N ALA A 34 -8.81 2.30 -1.03
CA ALA A 34 -9.29 1.03 -0.51
C ALA A 34 -10.74 0.72 -0.91
N LEU A 35 -11.57 1.73 -1.19
CA LEU A 35 -12.94 1.55 -1.69
C LEU A 35 -12.97 0.93 -3.10
N ASP A 36 -11.98 1.24 -3.94
CA ASP A 36 -11.85 0.69 -5.29
C ASP A 36 -11.12 -0.67 -5.34
N ALA A 37 -10.46 -1.08 -4.26
CA ALA A 37 -9.79 -2.38 -4.18
C ALA A 37 -10.84 -3.50 -4.14
N THR A 38 -10.62 -4.62 -4.84
CA THR A 38 -11.49 -5.81 -4.78
C THR A 38 -10.84 -6.88 -3.89
N LEU A 39 -11.49 -7.29 -2.80
CA LEU A 39 -10.96 -8.35 -1.95
C LEU A 39 -11.24 -9.74 -2.54
N ILE A 40 -10.33 -10.70 -2.35
CA ILE A 40 -10.47 -12.08 -2.88
C ILE A 40 -11.80 -12.72 -2.45
N GLY A 41 -12.24 -12.46 -1.21
CA GLY A 41 -13.52 -12.95 -0.67
C GLY A 41 -14.77 -12.30 -1.27
N GLU A 42 -14.64 -11.11 -1.87
CA GLU A 42 -15.75 -10.38 -2.52
C GLU A 42 -15.99 -10.88 -3.96
N TYR A 43 -15.01 -11.56 -4.54
CA TYR A 43 -14.99 -11.94 -5.96
C TYR A 43 -15.90 -13.13 -6.34
N TRP A 44 -16.72 -13.68 -5.43
CA TRP A 44 -17.65 -14.78 -5.81
C TRP A 44 -19.14 -14.41 -5.88
N PRO A 45 -19.60 -13.53 -6.80
CA PRO A 45 -21.01 -13.36 -7.09
C PRO A 45 -21.47 -14.39 -8.13
N SER A 46 -21.67 -15.65 -7.73
CA SER A 46 -22.29 -16.73 -8.52
C SER A 46 -21.58 -17.19 -9.82
N PRO A 47 -21.76 -18.46 -10.24
CA PRO A 47 -21.27 -18.97 -11.54
C PRO A 47 -21.82 -18.24 -12.78
N SER A 48 -22.83 -17.39 -12.62
CA SER A 48 -23.50 -16.69 -13.72
C SER A 48 -22.96 -15.28 -14.01
N ALA A 49 -22.05 -14.74 -13.19
CA ALA A 49 -21.41 -13.44 -13.43
C ALA A 49 -20.26 -13.48 -14.46
N ARG A 50 -20.25 -14.47 -15.36
CA ARG A 50 -19.26 -14.62 -16.45
C ARG A 50 -19.45 -13.62 -17.61
N ARG A 51 -19.89 -12.39 -17.31
CA ARG A 51 -20.08 -11.31 -18.29
C ARG A 51 -19.72 -9.94 -17.69
N LYS A 52 -18.43 -9.73 -17.49
CA LYS A 52 -17.70 -8.50 -17.86
C LYS A 52 -16.21 -8.81 -17.93
N ARG A 53 -15.87 -9.75 -18.83
CA ARG A 53 -14.51 -9.90 -19.35
C ARG A 53 -14.33 -8.87 -20.46
N GLU A 54 -14.12 -7.63 -20.09
CA GLU A 54 -13.56 -6.61 -20.97
C GLU A 54 -12.50 -5.87 -20.17
N ARG A 55 -11.24 -6.30 -20.33
CA ARG A 55 -10.03 -5.49 -20.18
C ARG A 55 -10.00 -4.58 -18.93
N HIS A 56 -9.82 -5.16 -17.76
CA HIS A 56 -9.09 -4.48 -16.69
C HIS A 56 -7.75 -5.18 -16.51
N GLU A 57 -6.77 -4.53 -17.13
CA GLU A 57 -5.33 -4.66 -17.00
C GLU A 57 -4.96 -4.70 -15.51
N TYR A 58 -4.29 -5.78 -15.09
CA TYR A 58 -3.84 -6.09 -13.72
C TYR A 58 -4.95 -6.08 -12.66
N SER A 59 -5.18 -7.23 -12.02
CA SER A 59 -5.83 -7.21 -10.71
C SER A 59 -5.04 -6.24 -9.85
N LYS A 60 -5.66 -5.13 -9.43
CA LYS A 60 -5.23 -4.47 -8.20
C LYS A 60 -5.39 -5.56 -7.14
N ASP A 61 -4.30 -6.21 -6.81
CA ASP A 61 -4.30 -7.31 -5.86
C ASP A 61 -4.95 -6.80 -4.57
N SER A 62 -5.81 -7.63 -3.97
CA SER A 62 -6.65 -7.27 -2.82
C SER A 62 -5.88 -6.68 -1.64
N THR A 63 -4.56 -6.83 -1.62
CA THR A 63 -3.63 -6.44 -0.57
C THR A 63 -2.94 -5.11 -0.85
N ASP A 64 -2.87 -4.63 -2.10
CA ASP A 64 -2.34 -3.31 -2.43
C ASP A 64 -3.43 -2.42 -3.05
N PRO A 65 -4.05 -1.51 -2.26
CA PRO A 65 -5.08 -0.62 -2.77
C PRO A 65 -4.54 0.43 -3.76
N GLY A 66 -3.22 0.52 -3.98
CA GLY A 66 -2.59 1.50 -4.84
C GLY A 66 -2.65 2.92 -4.26
N CYS A 67 -2.67 3.04 -2.93
CA CYS A 67 -2.58 4.32 -2.25
C CYS A 67 -1.13 4.86 -2.23
N PRO A 68 -0.93 6.19 -2.18
CA PRO A 68 0.38 6.78 -1.92
C PRO A 68 1.03 6.21 -0.65
N ARG A 69 2.36 6.06 -0.65
CA ARG A 69 3.10 5.52 0.52
C ARG A 69 3.12 6.47 1.73
N ASP A 70 2.72 7.72 1.54
CA ASP A 70 2.53 8.74 2.57
C ASP A 70 1.04 9.08 2.80
N ASP A 71 0.12 8.24 2.31
CA ASP A 71 -1.32 8.42 2.54
C ASP A 71 -1.63 8.39 4.05
N SER A 72 -2.31 9.43 4.55
CA SER A 72 -2.54 9.58 6.00
C SER A 72 -3.39 8.44 6.58
N ILE A 73 -4.31 7.86 5.79
CA ILE A 73 -5.14 6.74 6.23
C ILE A 73 -4.28 5.46 6.26
N LEU A 74 -3.42 5.24 5.27
CA LEU A 74 -2.44 4.14 5.29
C LEU A 74 -1.57 4.19 6.55
N ILE A 75 -0.96 5.36 6.83
CA ILE A 75 -0.13 5.56 8.02
C ILE A 75 -0.94 5.29 9.29
N GLN A 76 -2.13 5.89 9.41
CA GLN A 76 -2.98 5.70 10.58
C GLN A 76 -3.29 4.22 10.81
N VAL A 77 -3.70 3.48 9.77
CA VAL A 77 -4.03 2.06 9.89
C VAL A 77 -2.82 1.26 10.35
N LEU A 78 -1.64 1.48 9.78
CA LEU A 78 -0.43 0.76 10.20
C LEU A 78 0.01 1.15 11.62
N GLU A 79 -0.25 2.37 12.09
CA GLU A 79 0.04 2.78 13.46
C GLU A 79 -0.94 2.21 14.49
N GLU A 80 -2.18 1.92 14.11
CA GLU A 80 -3.19 1.33 14.98
C GLU A 80 -2.81 -0.11 15.39
N ASP A 81 -2.40 -0.94 14.43
CA ASP A 81 -1.89 -2.29 14.66
C ASP A 81 -1.06 -2.77 13.45
N PHE A 82 0.24 -2.48 13.51
CA PHE A 82 1.15 -2.71 12.38
C PHE A 82 1.17 -4.17 11.94
N ASP A 83 1.24 -5.10 12.90
CA ASP A 83 1.35 -6.54 12.62
C ASP A 83 0.03 -7.14 12.12
N ALA A 84 -1.12 -6.68 12.62
CA ALA A 84 -2.41 -7.13 12.12
C ALA A 84 -2.75 -6.57 10.73
N HIS A 85 -2.22 -5.38 10.38
CA HIS A 85 -2.58 -4.67 9.16
C HIS A 85 -1.60 -4.82 8.01
N LYS A 86 -0.35 -5.23 8.27
CA LYS A 86 0.57 -5.63 7.21
C LYS A 86 0.22 -7.00 6.64
N GLY A 87 0.48 -7.21 5.36
CA GLY A 87 0.28 -8.49 4.70
C GLY A 87 1.18 -9.59 5.28
N GLU A 88 0.74 -10.84 5.15
CA GLU A 88 1.55 -11.99 5.52
C GLU A 88 2.81 -12.04 4.64
N GLY A 89 3.98 -12.18 5.25
CA GLY A 89 5.25 -12.10 4.53
C GLY A 89 5.69 -10.69 4.12
N SER A 90 4.87 -9.66 4.36
CA SER A 90 5.26 -8.25 4.16
C SER A 90 6.21 -7.81 5.27
N TRP A 91 7.36 -7.28 4.87
CA TRP A 91 8.33 -6.64 5.75
C TRP A 91 8.25 -5.16 5.44
N MET A 92 7.70 -4.36 6.35
CA MET A 92 7.42 -2.96 6.11
C MET A 92 7.89 -2.14 7.30
N GLU A 93 8.16 -0.86 7.07
CA GLU A 93 8.56 0.10 8.10
C GLU A 93 7.95 1.47 7.79
N ILE A 94 7.56 2.21 8.82
CA ILE A 94 7.23 3.63 8.71
C ILE A 94 8.49 4.44 9.03
N VAL A 95 8.94 5.24 8.08
CA VAL A 95 10.06 6.17 8.25
C VAL A 95 9.59 7.61 8.27
N GLU A 96 10.34 8.48 8.92
CA GLU A 96 10.07 9.92 8.98
C GLU A 96 11.10 10.72 8.19
N ILE A 97 10.63 11.67 7.38
CA ILE A 97 11.46 12.62 6.65
C ILE A 97 10.98 14.06 6.88
N PRO A 98 11.83 15.08 6.67
CA PRO A 98 11.40 16.48 6.70
C PRO A 98 10.32 16.78 5.65
N LEU A 99 9.34 17.61 6.01
CA LEU A 99 8.20 17.92 5.13
C LEU A 99 8.59 18.72 3.88
N ASP A 100 9.70 19.45 3.93
CA ASP A 100 10.22 20.34 2.88
C ASP A 100 11.15 19.64 1.89
N VAL A 101 11.33 18.31 2.02
CA VAL A 101 12.17 17.50 1.14
C VAL A 101 11.31 16.78 0.10
N GLU A 102 11.65 16.97 -1.19
CA GLU A 102 11.16 16.10 -2.25
C GLU A 102 11.85 14.74 -2.16
N TRP A 103 11.09 13.67 -2.33
CA TRP A 103 11.59 12.31 -2.12
C TRP A 103 11.17 11.36 -3.25
N GLU A 104 11.93 10.28 -3.38
CA GLU A 104 11.60 9.12 -4.19
C GLU A 104 11.86 7.83 -3.38
N ILE A 105 11.16 6.76 -3.74
CA ILE A 105 11.49 5.41 -3.24
C ILE A 105 12.59 4.89 -4.13
N ASP A 106 13.68 4.47 -3.52
CA ASP A 106 14.74 3.74 -4.19
C ASP A 106 14.78 2.32 -3.61
N ASP A 107 15.29 1.38 -4.38
CA ASP A 107 15.23 -0.05 -4.07
C ASP A 107 16.49 -0.78 -4.53
N TYR A 108 16.91 -1.76 -3.72
CA TYR A 108 17.91 -2.74 -4.08
C TYR A 108 17.47 -4.11 -3.57
N ASP A 109 17.21 -5.04 -4.50
CA ASP A 109 16.77 -6.41 -4.20
C ASP A 109 15.45 -6.49 -3.40
N GLY A 110 14.58 -5.49 -3.56
CA GLY A 110 13.30 -5.41 -2.86
C GLY A 110 13.34 -4.72 -1.49
N ALA A 111 14.53 -4.38 -0.99
CA ALA A 111 14.68 -3.54 0.19
C ALA A 111 14.60 -2.06 -0.20
N GLU A 112 13.41 -1.47 -0.01
CA GLU A 112 13.15 -0.06 -0.28
C GLU A 112 13.77 0.85 0.80
N TRP A 113 14.16 2.05 0.39
CA TRP A 113 14.43 3.18 1.28
C TRP A 113 13.96 4.50 0.65
N ILE A 114 13.84 5.54 1.48
CA ILE A 114 13.51 6.88 0.99
C ILE A 114 14.80 7.62 0.68
N ALA A 115 14.91 8.12 -0.55
CA ALA A 115 15.99 8.98 -1.01
C ALA A 115 15.47 10.39 -1.28
N GLU A 116 16.27 11.41 -0.98
CA GLU A 116 15.99 12.76 -1.44
C GLU A 116 16.12 12.79 -2.97
N LYS A 117 15.15 13.42 -3.62
CA LYS A 117 15.11 13.50 -5.07
C LYS A 117 16.11 14.54 -5.57
N HIS A 118 17.12 14.10 -6.31
CA HIS A 118 18.14 14.98 -6.88
C HIS A 118 18.13 15.01 -8.42
N ARG A 119 18.67 16.08 -9.01
CA ARG A 119 18.87 16.18 -10.47
C ARG A 119 20.02 15.26 -10.92
N ARG A 120 19.80 14.52 -12.00
CA ARG A 120 20.78 13.64 -12.66
C ARG A 120 21.18 14.25 -14.01
N TRP A 121 22.43 14.08 -14.42
CA TRP A 121 23.01 14.65 -15.66
C TRP A 121 23.68 13.55 -16.48
#